data_AF-A0A820SEE9-F1
#
_entry.id   AF-A0A820SEE9-F1
#
_cell.length_a   1.000
_cell.length_b   1.000
_cell.length_c   1.000
_cell.angle_alpha   90.00
_cell.angle_beta   90.00
_cell.angle_gamma   90.00
#
_symmetry.space_group_name_H-M   'P 1'
#
loop_
_entity.id
_entity.type
_entity.pdbx_description
1 polymer ?
#
loop_
_entity_poly.entity_id
_entity_poly.type
_entity_poly.pdbx_seq_one_letter_code
_entity_poly.pdbx_strand_id
1 'polypeptide(L)'
;EVENPRGIVSLIDVGVREIDDDRTKQYCFELFPLTGERLKTSKPTSGEQAKTTESNHAVYRMSASSDDERKDWIRALRIASQNELP
;
A
#
# COMPACT_ATOMS: atom_id res chain seq x y z
N GLU A 1 -16.18 17.95 -5.76
CA GLU A 1 -14.89 18.31 -5.16
C GLU A 1 -14.02 17.06 -5.17
N VAL A 2 -12.77 17.16 -5.62
CA VAL A 2 -11.82 16.04 -5.50
C VAL A 2 -11.28 16.11 -4.08
N GLU A 3 -11.66 15.17 -3.22
CA GLU A 3 -11.08 15.06 -1.88
C GLU A 3 -9.56 14.85 -2.00
N ASN A 4 -8.79 15.62 -1.23
CA ASN A 4 -7.34 15.44 -1.19
C ASN A 4 -7.01 14.02 -0.67
N PRO A 5 -6.06 13.30 -1.30
CA PRO A 5 -5.69 11.97 -0.87
C PRO A 5 -5.14 12.04 0.56
N ARG A 6 -5.71 11.23 1.47
CA ARG A 6 -5.29 11.16 2.89
C ARG A 6 -3.89 10.56 3.08
N GLY A 7 -3.32 9.97 2.03
CA GLY A 7 -1.97 9.40 2.02
C GLY A 7 -1.57 8.96 0.62
N ILE A 8 -0.27 9.06 0.34
CA ILE A 8 0.35 8.61 -0.91
C ILE A 8 1.38 7.54 -0.55
N VAL A 9 1.32 6.42 -1.25
CA VAL A 9 2.27 5.30 -1.12
C VAL A 9 3.00 5.16 -2.44
N SER A 10 4.33 5.26 -2.43
CA SER A 10 5.12 4.92 -3.62
C SER A 10 5.14 3.40 -3.80
N LEU A 11 4.88 2.93 -5.01
CA LEU A 11 4.92 1.51 -5.35
C LEU A 11 6.28 1.05 -5.86
N ILE A 12 7.31 1.91 -5.80
CA ILE A 12 8.69 1.58 -6.19
C ILE A 12 9.35 0.70 -5.12
N ASP A 13 10.03 -0.36 -5.54
CA ASP A 13 10.64 -1.36 -4.65
C ASP A 13 9.63 -1.97 -3.65
N VAL A 14 8.37 -2.13 -4.06
CA VAL A 14 7.31 -2.69 -3.22
C VAL A 14 6.85 -4.04 -3.75
N GLY A 15 6.82 -5.01 -2.84
CA GLY A 15 6.28 -6.34 -3.05
C GLY A 15 4.84 -6.43 -2.54
N VAL A 16 4.07 -7.33 -3.14
CA VAL A 16 2.67 -7.56 -2.77
C VAL A 16 2.45 -9.04 -2.51
N ARG A 17 1.92 -9.38 -1.33
CA ARG A 17 1.65 -10.77 -0.93
C ARG A 17 0.25 -10.94 -0.33
N GLU A 18 -0.29 -12.15 -0.49
CA GLU A 18 -1.52 -12.60 0.16
C GLU A 18 -1.26 -12.83 1.65
N ILE A 19 -2.27 -12.55 2.47
CA ILE A 19 -2.27 -12.82 3.91
C ILE A 19 -3.50 -13.65 4.23
N ASP A 20 -3.27 -14.92 4.55
CA ASP A 20 -4.34 -15.85 4.94
C ASP A 20 -4.41 -16.07 6.47
N ASP A 21 -3.41 -15.59 7.22
CA ASP A 21 -3.32 -15.75 8.68
C ASP A 21 -4.08 -14.66 9.47
N ASP A 22 -4.79 -13.75 8.79
CA ASP A 22 -5.54 -12.70 9.49
C ASP A 22 -6.84 -13.27 10.09
N ARG A 23 -6.83 -13.50 11.40
CA ARG A 23 -7.97 -14.07 12.14
C ARG A 23 -9.22 -13.17 12.14
N THR A 24 -9.09 -11.90 11.76
CA THR A 24 -10.16 -10.90 11.88
C THR A 24 -10.72 -10.44 10.55
N LYS A 25 -9.95 -10.54 9.46
CA LYS A 25 -10.31 -10.01 8.15
C LYS A 25 -10.02 -11.04 7.05
N GLN A 26 -11.02 -11.30 6.21
CA GLN A 26 -10.85 -12.15 5.04
C GLN A 26 -10.25 -11.35 3.88
N TYR A 27 -9.70 -12.07 2.90
CA TYR A 27 -9.17 -11.50 1.66
C TYR A 27 -8.12 -10.41 1.90
N CYS A 28 -7.26 -10.66 2.88
CA CYS A 28 -6.18 -9.76 3.21
C CYS A 28 -5.00 -9.91 2.26
N PHE A 29 -4.35 -8.78 2.01
CA PHE A 29 -3.08 -8.69 1.32
C PHE A 29 -2.27 -7.53 1.90
N GLU A 30 -0.96 -7.54 1.70
CA GLU A 30 -0.11 -6.46 2.17
C GLU A 30 1.00 -6.08 1.19
N LEU A 31 1.34 -4.80 1.26
CA LEU A 31 2.53 -4.23 0.64
C LEU A 31 3.69 -4.33 1.63
N PHE A 32 4.86 -4.73 1.13
CA PHE A 32 6.09 -4.81 1.90
C PHE A 32 7.29 -4.30 1.07
N PRO A 33 8.32 -3.72 1.70
CA PRO A 33 9.50 -3.25 0.98
C PRO A 33 10.30 -4.44 0.45
N LEU A 34 10.64 -4.40 -0.84
CA LEU A 34 11.60 -5.35 -1.46
C LEU A 34 13.03 -4.95 -1.16
N THR A 35 13.29 -3.64 -1.05
CA THR A 35 14.60 -3.08 -0.73
C THR A 35 14.49 -2.15 0.48
N GLY A 36 15.43 -2.28 1.42
CA GLY A 36 15.43 -1.54 2.69
C GLY A 36 14.45 -2.09 3.74
N GLU A 37 14.30 -1.36 4.85
CA GLU A 37 13.44 -1.77 5.98
C GLU A 37 12.01 -1.20 5.91
N ARG A 38 11.72 -0.22 5.03
CA ARG A 38 10.50 0.60 5.13
C ARG A 38 9.90 1.02 3.80
N LEU A 39 8.57 1.09 3.74
CA LEU A 39 7.82 1.63 2.62
C LEU A 39 7.92 3.16 2.57
N LYS A 40 8.17 3.72 1.39
CA LYS A 40 8.17 5.18 1.15
C LYS A 40 6.73 5.67 1.06
N THR A 41 6.20 6.14 2.19
CA THR A 41 4.82 6.67 2.28
C THR A 41 4.81 8.10 2.80
N SER A 42 3.98 8.94 2.20
CA SER A 42 3.78 10.33 2.59
C SER A 42 2.32 10.50 3.00
N LYS A 43 2.08 10.70 4.30
CA LYS A 43 0.76 11.09 4.81
C LYS A 43 0.72 12.61 4.98
N PRO A 44 -0.14 13.34 4.25
CA PRO A 44 -0.39 14.74 4.52
C PRO A 44 -1.13 14.83 5.86
N THR A 45 -0.48 15.42 6.86
CA THR A 45 -1.13 15.68 8.16
C THR A 45 -2.09 16.86 7.97
N SER A 46 -3.37 16.68 8.29
CA SER A 46 -4.35 17.79 8.30
C SER A 46 -4.02 18.75 9.44
N GLY A 47 -3.18 19.74 9.14
CA GLY A 47 -2.87 20.89 9.97
C GLY A 47 -2.24 21.96 9.07
N GLU A 48 -2.52 23.23 9.32
CA GLU A 48 -2.21 24.43 8.49
C GLU A 48 -0.76 24.62 8.00
N GLN A 49 0.15 23.72 8.35
CA GLN A 49 1.44 23.55 7.67
C GLN A 49 1.52 22.09 7.26
N ALA A 50 1.58 21.82 5.95
CA ALA A 50 1.76 20.50 5.36
C ALA A 50 3.08 19.87 5.83
N LYS A 51 3.09 19.38 7.06
CA LYS A 51 4.20 18.63 7.65
C LYS A 51 3.95 17.18 7.27
N THR A 52 4.63 16.74 6.22
CA THR A 52 4.66 15.34 5.82
C THR A 52 5.32 14.55 6.94
N THR A 53 4.58 13.65 7.58
CA THR A 53 5.17 12.69 8.52
C THR A 53 5.44 11.41 7.74
N GLU A 54 6.71 10.99 7.65
CA GLU A 54 7.06 9.69 7.10
C GLU A 54 6.41 8.61 7.96
N SER A 55 5.47 7.86 7.39
CA SER A 55 4.80 6.82 8.14
C SER A 55 5.78 5.65 8.32
N ASN A 56 6.09 5.31 9.57
CA ASN A 56 7.07 4.28 9.94
C ASN A 56 6.51 2.84 9.80
N HIS A 57 5.66 2.60 8.81
CA HIS A 57 5.08 1.27 8.60
C HIS A 57 6.02 0.43 7.75
N ALA A 58 6.49 -0.68 8.32
CA ALA A 58 7.25 -1.69 7.58
C ALA A 58 6.39 -2.42 6.55
N VAL A 59 5.06 -2.47 6.74
CA VAL A 59 4.10 -3.09 5.83
C VAL A 59 2.77 -2.32 5.79
N TYR A 60 2.05 -2.36 4.67
CA TYR A 60 0.71 -1.80 4.55
C TYR A 60 -0.30 -2.90 4.24
N ARG A 61 -1.15 -3.23 5.22
CA ARG A 61 -2.14 -4.30 5.10
C ARG A 61 -3.52 -3.76 4.72
N MET A 62 -4.16 -4.45 3.80
CA MET A 62 -5.48 -4.13 3.27
C MET A 62 -6.32 -5.41 3.20
N SER A 63 -7.65 -5.26 3.20
CA SER A 63 -8.61 -6.36 2.98
C SER A 63 -9.55 -5.98 1.85
N ALA A 64 -9.70 -6.86 0.87
CA ALA A 64 -10.69 -6.70 -0.19
C ALA A 64 -12.08 -7.19 0.26
N SER A 65 -13.12 -6.92 -0.54
CA SER A 65 -14.48 -7.36 -0.23
C SER A 65 -14.72 -8.83 -0.65
N SER A 66 -13.87 -9.37 -1.51
CA SER A 66 -13.93 -10.75 -2.01
C SER A 66 -12.54 -11.29 -2.40
N ASP A 67 -12.43 -12.60 -2.60
CA ASP A 67 -11.18 -13.25 -3.02
C ASP A 67 -10.76 -12.84 -4.45
N ASP A 68 -11.73 -12.75 -5.37
CA ASP A 68 -11.47 -12.28 -6.74
C ASP A 68 -10.96 -10.83 -6.75
N GLU A 69 -11.59 -9.96 -5.96
CA GLU A 69 -11.16 -8.57 -5.83
C GLU A 69 -9.75 -8.48 -5.21
N ARG A 70 -9.43 -9.30 -4.19
CA ARG A 70 -8.07 -9.41 -3.65
C ARG A 70 -7.07 -9.77 -4.75
N LYS A 71 -7.38 -10.80 -5.55
CA LYS A 71 -6.50 -11.25 -6.63
C LYS A 71 -6.28 -10.17 -7.69
N ASP A 72 -7.33 -9.45 -8.06
CA ASP A 72 -7.25 -8.34 -9.01
C ASP A 72 -6.43 -7.17 -8.45
N TRP A 73 -6.63 -6.80 -7.18
CA TRP A 73 -5.78 -5.81 -6.50
C TRP A 73 -4.32 -6.21 -6.49
N ILE A 74 -4.00 -7.45 -6.10
CA ILE A 74 -2.64 -7.95 -6.06
C ILE A 74 -2.01 -7.95 -7.46
N ARG A 75 -2.75 -8.39 -8.48
CA ARG A 75 -2.29 -8.37 -9.87
C ARG A 75 -1.98 -6.94 -10.31
N ALA A 76 -2.92 -6.01 -10.11
CA ALA A 76 -2.76 -4.62 -10.51
C ALA A 76 -1.59 -3.95 -9.79
N LEU A 77 -1.43 -4.17 -8.48
CA LEU A 77 -0.35 -3.60 -7.67
C LEU A 77 1.01 -4.18 -8.05
N ARG A 78 1.11 -5.48 -8.35
CA ARG A 78 2.34 -6.09 -8.85
C ARG A 78 2.74 -5.54 -10.21
N ILE A 79 1.79 -5.38 -11.13
CA ILE A 79 2.04 -4.77 -12.43
C ILE A 79 2.49 -3.32 -12.24
N ALA A 80 1.81 -2.55 -11.38
CA ALA A 80 2.16 -1.17 -11.10
C ALA A 80 3.54 -1.02 -10.44
N SER A 81 3.93 -1.93 -9.53
CA SER A 81 5.25 -1.90 -8.88
C SER A 81 6.38 -2.41 -9.76
N GLN A 82 6.08 -3.25 -10.76
CA GLN A 82 7.04 -3.75 -11.74
C GLN A 82 7.16 -2.87 -12.98
N ASN A 83 6.25 -1.91 -13.19
CA ASN A 83 6.22 -1.04 -14.37
C ASN A 83 7.26 0.09 -14.35
N GLU A 84 8.42 -0.14 -13.74
CA GLU A 84 9.60 0.70 -13.98
C GLU A 84 10.26 0.33 -15.31
N LEU A 85 9.52 0.63 -16.38
CA LEU A 85 9.98 1.11 -17.70
C LEU A 85 10.83 0.13 -18.56
N PRO A 86 10.90 0.41 -19.87
CA PRO A 86 11.77 1.48 -20.39
C PRO A 86 11.06 2.76 -20.84
#